data_AF-A0A9P7AS58-F1
#
_entry.id   AF-A0A9P7AS58-F1
#
_cell.length_a   1.000
_cell.length_b   1.000
_cell.length_c   1.000
_cell.angle_alpha   90.00
_cell.angle_beta   90.00
_cell.angle_gamma   90.00
#
_symmetry.space_group_name_H-M   'P 1'
#
loop_
_entity.id
_entity.type
_entity.pdbx_description
1 polymer ?
#
loop_
_entity_poly.entity_id
_entity_poly.type
_entity_poly.pdbx_seq_one_letter_code
_entity_poly.pdbx_strand_id
1 'polypeptide(L)'
;MPKRKRAQRPASESEDDYAHNSDSSCDETSRTKVTQKTRKARKKIHENDGSTVVSGILGHPVSMHVISAVEPMRIALLEWYDRVHDARKMPWRKKFDPSLDAEGRAQRAYEVWISEIMLQQTQVVTVIPYYNKWMAKFPTIRDLAASDIETVNSLWKGLGYYSRAARLLSGAQKAVKELHGRLPDNAKDMEAKIPGVGRYSAGAISSIAYNHCVPVLDGNVHRLLSRFTALHAQPKSKRTLDVLWAGAESFIKQSKRPGDINQALIELGSTVCAVRDPVCSDCPLRLWCKAYQRTQPTASHTGAVEADIEELCIVCDPIPSDEDNGSVTIYPMKAERKKPREELDSVNVIEWRNRNSRDRWFLLVRRPQGGLLAGLHEFPTLPNLSGTKASASNLAKIPYTLLQELLMHPPSSNSDKERLKKLPNSNSSNNVPKVIQVMSAGDVVHVFSHIKKTYRVQWVLLEGDELPQLRPAVPPGARENDSRAKNPKGKQKGSEVSEVELNTIPQTLNAQWVPLTQVEDANIGTGVLKVWKLVEKLWITTL
;
A
#
# COMPACT_ATOMS: atom_id res chain seq x y z
N MET A 1 -55.98 33.50 -69.30
CA MET A 1 -57.20 33.62 -68.45
C MET A 1 -57.32 32.36 -67.60
N PRO A 2 -57.87 32.39 -66.37
CA PRO A 2 -57.71 33.38 -65.29
C PRO A 2 -57.47 32.64 -63.92
N LYS A 3 -57.37 33.17 -62.69
CA LYS A 3 -57.42 34.50 -62.03
C LYS A 3 -56.20 34.61 -61.05
N ARG A 4 -56.07 35.73 -60.30
CA ARG A 4 -55.13 35.90 -59.14
C ARG A 4 -55.91 35.98 -57.82
N LYS A 5 -55.23 35.80 -56.66
CA LYS A 5 -55.37 36.57 -55.38
C LYS A 5 -54.37 36.05 -54.31
N ARG A 6 -53.84 36.79 -53.33
CA ARG A 6 -53.41 38.22 -53.19
C ARG A 6 -52.69 38.43 -51.83
N ALA A 7 -51.54 39.15 -51.78
CA ALA A 7 -50.95 39.82 -50.59
C ALA A 7 -50.45 38.92 -49.40
N GLN A 8 -49.60 39.33 -48.44
CA GLN A 8 -48.85 40.59 -48.18
C GLN A 8 -47.55 40.34 -47.32
N ARG A 9 -46.69 41.37 -47.21
CA ARG A 9 -45.54 41.61 -46.28
C ARG A 9 -45.56 43.14 -45.93
N PRO A 10 -44.79 43.74 -44.98
CA PRO A 10 -43.53 43.30 -44.32
C PRO A 10 -43.48 43.61 -42.78
N ALA A 11 -42.31 44.04 -42.27
CA ALA A 11 -41.98 44.66 -40.96
C ALA A 11 -41.85 43.75 -39.71
N SER A 12 -41.18 44.14 -38.61
CA SER A 12 -39.78 44.60 -38.35
C SER A 12 -39.65 45.12 -36.90
N GLU A 13 -38.50 44.90 -36.22
CA GLU A 13 -38.16 45.43 -34.86
C GLU A 13 -39.14 44.98 -33.71
N SER A 14 -38.86 45.08 -32.40
CA SER A 14 -37.70 45.46 -31.55
C SER A 14 -37.64 44.49 -30.31
N GLU A 15 -36.48 44.15 -29.75
CA GLU A 15 -35.86 44.65 -28.49
C GLU A 15 -36.54 44.33 -27.13
N ASP A 16 -35.67 43.91 -26.20
CA ASP A 16 -35.63 44.02 -24.72
C ASP A 16 -36.55 43.27 -23.71
N ASP A 17 -35.85 42.57 -22.80
CA ASP A 17 -36.01 42.42 -21.33
C ASP A 17 -37.38 42.48 -20.63
N TYR A 18 -37.64 41.48 -19.76
CA TYR A 18 -37.26 41.61 -18.33
C TYR A 18 -37.26 40.26 -17.58
N ALA A 19 -36.63 40.22 -16.40
CA ALA A 19 -36.37 39.00 -15.63
C ALA A 19 -37.26 38.84 -14.36
N HIS A 20 -37.48 37.59 -13.92
CA HIS A 20 -37.56 37.13 -12.51
C HIS A 20 -37.58 35.58 -12.51
N ASN A 21 -36.70 34.78 -11.87
CA ASN A 21 -35.76 34.87 -10.74
C ASN A 21 -36.35 34.49 -9.35
N SER A 22 -35.47 33.98 -8.48
CA SER A 22 -35.63 33.44 -7.10
C SER A 22 -35.94 31.92 -6.95
N ASP A 23 -35.39 31.18 -5.97
CA ASP A 23 -34.09 31.27 -5.25
C ASP A 23 -33.83 29.94 -4.49
N SER A 24 -32.56 29.56 -4.25
CA SER A 24 -32.13 28.77 -3.07
C SER A 24 -30.59 28.73 -2.90
N SER A 25 -30.00 29.86 -2.50
CA SER A 25 -28.78 30.02 -1.66
C SER A 25 -27.83 28.83 -1.39
N CYS A 26 -26.52 29.04 -1.61
CA CYS A 26 -25.45 28.27 -0.92
C CYS A 26 -24.26 29.14 -0.43
N ASP A 27 -24.57 30.14 0.40
CA ASP A 27 -23.70 30.83 1.39
C ASP A 27 -22.21 31.11 1.02
N GLU A 28 -21.98 32.30 0.45
CA GLU A 28 -20.64 32.80 0.13
C GLU A 28 -19.86 33.37 1.35
N THR A 29 -20.49 33.49 2.53
CA THR A 29 -19.93 34.24 3.68
C THR A 29 -18.75 33.56 4.39
N SER A 30 -18.42 32.32 4.02
CA SER A 30 -17.35 31.53 4.64
C SER A 30 -15.93 31.85 4.12
N ARG A 31 -15.77 32.41 2.91
CA ARG A 31 -14.45 32.69 2.32
C ARG A 31 -13.70 33.85 3.00
N THR A 32 -14.40 34.92 3.39
CA THR A 32 -13.80 36.17 3.91
C THR A 32 -13.30 36.08 5.36
N LYS A 33 -13.82 35.15 6.17
CA LYS A 33 -13.41 34.99 7.59
C LYS A 33 -12.08 34.23 7.76
N VAL A 34 -11.71 33.39 6.79
CA VAL A 34 -10.46 32.60 6.84
C VAL A 34 -9.25 33.46 6.47
N THR A 35 -9.37 34.28 5.41
CA THR A 35 -8.31 35.20 4.96
C THR A 35 -7.97 36.29 6.00
N GLN A 36 -8.94 36.70 6.81
CA GLN A 36 -8.70 37.62 7.93
C GLN A 36 -7.91 36.97 9.09
N LYS A 37 -8.15 35.70 9.42
CA LYS A 37 -7.42 34.99 10.49
C LYS A 37 -5.94 34.80 10.13
N THR A 38 -5.62 34.43 8.89
CA THR A 38 -4.22 34.31 8.44
C THR A 38 -3.54 35.68 8.31
N ARG A 39 -4.24 36.72 7.83
CA ARG A 39 -3.75 38.12 7.85
C ARG A 39 -3.35 38.57 9.27
N LYS A 40 -4.17 38.32 10.30
CA LYS A 40 -3.82 38.65 11.69
C LYS A 40 -2.62 37.86 12.23
N ALA A 41 -2.44 36.61 11.83
CA ALA A 41 -1.28 35.81 12.22
C ALA A 41 0.04 36.36 11.65
N ARG A 42 0.06 36.77 10.37
CA ARG A 42 1.26 37.33 9.72
C ARG A 42 1.54 38.78 10.15
N LYS A 43 0.53 39.65 10.31
CA LYS A 43 0.76 41.04 10.73
C LYS A 43 1.40 41.13 12.12
N LYS A 44 1.06 40.21 13.04
CA LYS A 44 1.60 40.19 14.41
C LYS A 44 3.10 39.85 14.53
N ILE A 45 3.77 39.56 13.41
CA ILE A 45 5.23 39.34 13.33
C ILE A 45 5.98 40.65 13.05
N HIS A 46 5.30 41.69 12.55
CA HIS A 46 5.92 42.90 12.01
C HIS A 46 5.90 44.14 12.94
N GLU A 47 5.41 43.98 14.17
CA GLU A 47 5.18 45.07 15.15
C GLU A 47 5.92 44.82 16.47
N ASN A 48 7.12 44.23 16.43
CA ASN A 48 8.02 44.17 17.59
C ASN A 48 9.49 44.28 17.15
N ASP A 49 10.23 45.20 17.76
CA ASP A 49 11.58 45.60 17.36
C ASP A 49 12.68 44.73 18.01
N GLY A 50 13.87 44.71 17.42
CA GLY A 50 15.04 43.96 17.88
C GLY A 50 15.79 43.24 16.76
N SER A 51 17.07 43.57 16.58
CA SER A 51 17.87 43.09 15.46
C SER A 51 18.21 41.60 15.53
N THR A 52 17.62 40.79 14.66
CA THR A 52 18.24 39.54 14.17
C THR A 52 17.76 39.27 12.75
N VAL A 53 18.67 39.24 11.77
CA VAL A 53 18.33 39.00 10.37
C VAL A 53 18.10 37.50 10.17
N VAL A 54 16.85 37.06 10.36
CA VAL A 54 16.42 35.70 10.07
C VAL A 54 16.45 35.49 8.55
N SER A 55 17.52 34.86 8.05
CA SER A 55 17.71 34.53 6.63
C SER A 55 16.85 33.31 6.22
N GLY A 56 15.55 33.36 6.53
CA GLY A 56 14.56 32.48 5.93
C GLY A 56 14.16 33.01 4.54
N ILE A 57 13.67 32.13 3.67
CA ILE A 57 13.27 32.50 2.30
C ILE A 57 12.23 33.64 2.31
N LEU A 58 12.68 34.84 1.89
CA LEU A 58 11.84 35.93 1.42
C LEU A 58 10.89 35.39 0.33
N GLY A 59 9.61 35.74 0.44
CA GLY A 59 8.54 35.05 -0.30
C GLY A 59 8.77 35.02 -1.81
N HIS A 60 8.84 33.83 -2.39
CA HIS A 60 9.00 33.63 -3.83
C HIS A 60 7.64 33.54 -4.56
N PRO A 61 7.56 33.97 -5.84
CA PRO A 61 6.34 33.85 -6.62
C PRO A 61 6.02 32.39 -6.96
N VAL A 62 4.72 32.08 -7.05
CA VAL A 62 4.19 30.74 -7.37
C VAL A 62 4.68 30.22 -8.73
N SER A 63 5.00 31.13 -9.66
CA SER A 63 5.61 30.84 -10.97
C SER A 63 6.93 30.07 -10.87
N MET A 64 7.67 30.16 -9.75
CA MET A 64 8.88 29.35 -9.49
C MET A 64 8.62 27.83 -9.56
N HIS A 65 7.39 27.39 -9.29
CA HIS A 65 7.00 25.98 -9.32
C HIS A 65 6.33 25.53 -10.63
N VAL A 66 6.14 26.45 -11.59
CA VAL A 66 5.54 26.15 -12.89
C VAL A 66 6.63 25.73 -13.88
N ILE A 67 6.46 24.56 -14.50
CA ILE A 67 7.40 24.04 -15.50
C ILE A 67 6.95 24.47 -16.90
N SER A 68 7.55 25.54 -17.41
CA SER A 68 7.32 26.11 -18.74
C SER A 68 8.51 25.87 -19.68
N ALA A 69 8.38 26.23 -20.97
CA ALA A 69 9.45 26.13 -21.99
C ALA A 69 10.13 24.75 -22.05
N VAL A 70 9.34 23.68 -22.01
CA VAL A 70 9.79 22.32 -21.67
C VAL A 70 10.56 21.58 -22.78
N GLU A 71 10.48 22.00 -24.04
CA GLU A 71 10.98 21.20 -25.16
C GLU A 71 12.50 20.93 -25.11
N PRO A 72 13.39 21.90 -24.80
CA PRO A 72 14.81 21.63 -24.57
C PRO A 72 15.06 20.66 -23.41
N MET A 73 14.21 20.69 -22.37
CA MET A 73 14.28 19.78 -21.23
C MET A 73 13.92 18.34 -21.64
N ARG A 74 12.91 18.18 -22.52
CA ARG A 74 12.52 16.88 -23.08
C ARG A 74 13.61 16.29 -23.96
N ILE A 75 14.22 17.11 -24.82
CA ILE A 75 15.32 16.68 -25.70
C ILE A 75 16.49 16.18 -24.84
N ALA A 76 16.99 16.99 -23.91
CA ALA A 76 18.09 16.60 -23.03
C ALA A 76 17.78 15.36 -22.17
N LEU A 77 16.53 15.22 -21.68
CA LEU A 77 16.07 14.07 -20.92
C LEU A 77 16.02 12.78 -21.77
N LEU A 78 15.48 12.87 -22.99
CA LEU A 78 15.35 11.72 -23.90
C LEU A 78 16.71 11.29 -24.47
N GLU A 79 17.57 12.23 -24.86
CA GLU A 79 18.95 11.93 -25.28
C GLU A 79 19.76 11.22 -24.19
N TRP A 80 19.62 11.67 -22.93
CA TRP A 80 20.23 10.99 -21.78
C TRP A 80 19.61 9.60 -21.58
N TYR A 81 18.28 9.49 -21.64
CA TYR A 81 17.56 8.24 -21.43
C TYR A 81 17.91 7.20 -22.49
N ASP A 82 18.01 7.57 -23.77
CA ASP A 82 18.38 6.67 -24.86
C ASP A 82 19.79 6.07 -24.71
N ARG A 83 20.69 6.74 -23.96
CA ARG A 83 22.02 6.20 -23.61
C ARG A 83 22.00 5.23 -22.42
N VAL A 84 21.01 5.32 -21.52
CA VAL A 84 20.94 4.50 -20.29
C VAL A 84 19.79 3.48 -20.26
N HIS A 85 18.86 3.55 -21.22
CA HIS A 85 17.65 2.72 -21.35
C HIS A 85 17.90 1.24 -21.04
N ASP A 86 18.88 0.65 -21.72
CA ASP A 86 19.20 -0.77 -21.68
C ASP A 86 20.21 -1.15 -20.58
N ALA A 87 20.87 -0.19 -19.94
CA ALA A 87 21.99 -0.43 -19.02
C ALA A 87 21.61 -1.32 -17.82
N ARG A 88 20.35 -1.25 -17.38
CA ARG A 88 19.79 -2.05 -16.26
C ARG A 88 19.19 -3.39 -16.69
N LYS A 89 19.21 -3.72 -17.99
CA LYS A 89 18.74 -5.00 -18.58
C LYS A 89 17.36 -5.44 -18.08
N MET A 90 16.42 -4.51 -17.98
CA MET A 90 15.06 -4.77 -17.48
C MET A 90 14.19 -5.45 -18.55
N PRO A 91 13.74 -6.70 -18.38
CA PRO A 91 13.08 -7.48 -19.43
C PRO A 91 11.70 -6.94 -19.84
N TRP A 92 11.03 -6.18 -18.96
CA TRP A 92 9.79 -5.47 -19.26
C TRP A 92 9.98 -4.17 -20.04
N ARG A 93 11.20 -3.62 -20.11
CA ARG A 93 11.51 -2.37 -20.83
C ARG A 93 11.77 -2.70 -22.30
N LYS A 94 10.73 -2.58 -23.11
CA LYS A 94 10.78 -2.67 -24.58
C LYS A 94 10.51 -1.28 -25.17
N LYS A 95 11.19 -0.95 -26.27
CA LYS A 95 10.93 0.27 -27.05
C LYS A 95 9.49 0.26 -27.57
N PHE A 96 8.89 1.44 -27.73
CA PHE A 96 7.55 1.55 -28.30
C PHE A 96 7.55 1.18 -29.79
N ASP A 97 6.79 0.16 -30.14
CA ASP A 97 6.58 -0.28 -31.53
C ASP A 97 5.23 0.26 -32.04
N PRO A 98 5.21 1.14 -33.06
CA PRO A 98 3.97 1.68 -33.63
C PRO A 98 3.18 0.66 -34.47
N SER A 99 3.80 -0.43 -34.93
CA SER A 99 3.18 -1.42 -35.82
C SER A 99 2.26 -2.42 -35.11
N LEU A 100 2.36 -2.56 -33.78
CA LEU A 100 1.51 -3.45 -32.99
C LEU A 100 0.02 -3.09 -33.13
N ASP A 101 -0.78 -4.12 -33.42
CA ASP A 101 -2.24 -4.09 -33.49
C ASP A 101 -2.89 -4.04 -32.10
N ALA A 102 -4.23 -4.14 -32.04
CA ALA A 102 -4.98 -4.07 -30.79
C ALA A 102 -4.66 -5.22 -29.79
N GLU A 103 -4.30 -6.42 -30.26
CA GLU A 103 -3.96 -7.53 -29.37
C GLU A 103 -2.48 -7.45 -28.92
N GLY A 104 -1.57 -7.05 -29.82
CA GLY A 104 -0.18 -6.74 -29.49
C GLY A 104 -0.06 -5.59 -28.48
N ARG A 105 -0.90 -4.55 -28.61
CA ARG A 105 -1.05 -3.48 -27.60
C ARG A 105 -1.53 -4.03 -26.26
N ALA A 106 -2.56 -4.87 -26.25
CA ALA A 106 -3.11 -5.46 -25.02
C ALA A 106 -2.11 -6.40 -24.32
N GLN A 107 -1.37 -7.21 -25.09
CA GLN A 107 -0.27 -8.04 -24.57
C GLN A 107 0.86 -7.18 -24.01
N ARG A 108 1.25 -6.10 -24.70
CA ARG A 108 2.24 -5.14 -24.18
C ARG A 108 1.75 -4.45 -22.91
N ALA A 109 0.45 -4.16 -22.79
CA ALA A 109 -0.14 -3.61 -21.58
C ALA A 109 -0.10 -4.60 -20.41
N TYR A 110 -0.35 -5.89 -20.66
CA TYR A 110 -0.18 -6.95 -19.67
C TYR A 110 1.27 -7.02 -19.17
N GLU A 111 2.25 -7.07 -20.08
CA GLU A 111 3.68 -7.09 -19.74
C GLU A 111 4.09 -5.93 -18.81
N VAL A 112 3.65 -4.71 -19.11
CA VAL A 112 3.94 -3.51 -18.32
C VAL A 112 3.21 -3.58 -16.97
N TRP A 113 1.95 -3.99 -16.96
CA TRP A 113 1.15 -4.11 -15.72
C TRP A 113 1.80 -5.06 -14.70
N ILE A 114 2.28 -6.23 -15.13
CA ILE A 114 3.00 -7.16 -14.26
C ILE A 114 4.25 -6.49 -13.65
N SER A 115 5.08 -5.84 -14.46
CA SER A 115 6.28 -5.16 -13.96
C SER A 115 5.96 -4.00 -13.01
N GLU A 116 4.97 -3.17 -13.34
CA GLU A 116 4.60 -2.02 -12.50
C GLU A 116 4.07 -2.46 -11.13
N ILE A 117 3.25 -3.51 -11.07
CA ILE A 117 2.77 -4.05 -9.79
C ILE A 117 3.91 -4.74 -9.02
N MET A 118 4.84 -5.45 -9.68
CA MET A 118 6.02 -6.02 -9.02
C MET A 118 6.97 -4.95 -8.46
N LEU A 119 7.18 -3.84 -9.16
CA LEU A 119 8.09 -2.77 -8.76
C LEU A 119 7.58 -1.92 -7.58
N GLN A 120 6.28 -1.99 -7.24
CA GLN A 120 5.74 -1.33 -6.05
C GLN A 120 6.54 -1.68 -4.78
N GLN A 121 7.28 -0.71 -4.24
CA GLN A 121 8.16 -0.85 -3.07
C GLN A 121 9.21 -1.98 -3.17
N THR A 122 9.55 -2.44 -4.38
CA THR A 122 10.47 -3.57 -4.60
C THR A 122 11.56 -3.17 -5.59
N GLN A 123 12.82 -3.54 -5.32
CA GLN A 123 13.96 -3.09 -6.14
C GLN A 123 14.04 -3.83 -7.48
N VAL A 124 14.42 -3.11 -8.55
CA VAL A 124 14.56 -3.66 -9.92
C VAL A 124 15.35 -4.96 -9.96
N VAL A 125 16.51 -5.01 -9.30
CA VAL A 125 17.39 -6.19 -9.27
C VAL A 125 16.71 -7.42 -8.63
N THR A 126 15.79 -7.18 -7.69
CA THR A 126 14.96 -8.23 -7.09
C THR A 126 13.84 -8.64 -8.04
N VAL A 127 13.23 -7.72 -8.78
CA VAL A 127 12.09 -8.01 -9.65
C VAL A 127 12.48 -8.80 -10.91
N ILE A 128 13.65 -8.56 -11.52
CA ILE A 128 14.11 -9.24 -12.75
C ILE A 128 13.89 -10.78 -12.75
N PRO A 129 14.41 -11.56 -11.78
CA PRO A 129 14.23 -13.02 -11.77
C PRO A 129 12.77 -13.45 -11.52
N TYR A 130 11.98 -12.67 -10.79
CA TYR A 130 10.56 -12.97 -10.56
C TYR A 130 9.71 -12.70 -11.80
N TYR A 131 9.96 -11.58 -12.50
CA TYR A 131 9.28 -11.25 -13.75
C TYR A 131 9.52 -12.33 -14.81
N ASN A 132 10.77 -12.78 -14.97
CA ASN A 132 11.11 -13.82 -15.94
C ASN A 132 10.40 -15.15 -15.62
N LYS A 133 10.35 -15.57 -14.35
CA LYS A 133 9.60 -16.77 -13.92
C LYS A 133 8.09 -16.60 -14.11
N TRP A 134 7.56 -15.41 -13.85
CA TRP A 134 6.14 -15.10 -14.03
C TRP A 134 5.74 -15.15 -15.49
N MET A 135 6.42 -14.42 -16.38
CA MET A 135 6.11 -14.41 -17.82
C MET A 135 6.33 -15.77 -18.49
N ALA A 136 7.19 -16.63 -17.95
CA ALA A 136 7.36 -18.00 -18.44
C ALA A 136 6.19 -18.94 -18.03
N LYS A 137 5.52 -18.68 -16.90
CA LYS A 137 4.38 -19.48 -16.41
C LYS A 137 3.02 -18.88 -16.79
N PHE A 138 2.95 -17.56 -16.96
CA PHE A 138 1.80 -16.79 -17.40
C PHE A 138 2.22 -15.83 -18.53
N PRO A 139 2.35 -16.31 -19.79
CA PRO A 139 2.73 -15.46 -20.91
C PRO A 139 1.70 -14.35 -21.19
N THR A 140 0.41 -14.63 -21.03
CA THR A 140 -0.70 -13.70 -21.28
C THR A 140 -1.58 -13.48 -20.05
N ILE A 141 -2.43 -12.45 -20.13
CA ILE A 141 -3.47 -12.19 -19.13
C ILE A 141 -4.49 -13.34 -19.01
N ARG A 142 -4.66 -14.17 -20.06
CA ARG A 142 -5.59 -15.31 -20.06
C ARG A 142 -5.01 -16.49 -19.27
N ASP A 143 -3.70 -16.74 -19.38
CA ASP A 143 -2.99 -17.76 -18.59
C ASP A 143 -3.02 -17.44 -17.10
N LEU A 144 -2.82 -16.16 -16.75
CA LEU A 144 -2.96 -15.69 -15.36
C LEU A 144 -4.40 -15.82 -14.86
N ALA A 145 -5.39 -15.42 -15.65
CA ALA A 145 -6.80 -15.47 -15.26
C ALA A 145 -7.29 -16.91 -14.97
N ALA A 146 -6.77 -17.88 -15.70
CA ALA A 146 -7.10 -19.31 -15.54
C ALA A 146 -6.41 -19.98 -14.34
N SER A 147 -5.54 -19.28 -13.61
CA SER A 147 -4.77 -19.84 -12.49
C SER A 147 -5.48 -19.70 -11.13
N ASP A 148 -5.10 -20.55 -10.18
CA ASP A 148 -5.44 -20.44 -8.76
C ASP A 148 -4.51 -19.48 -7.97
N ILE A 149 -4.94 -19.13 -6.76
CA ILE A 149 -4.22 -18.17 -5.89
C ILE A 149 -3.02 -18.82 -5.17
N GLU A 150 -3.00 -20.14 -5.04
CA GLU A 150 -1.89 -20.93 -4.50
C GLU A 150 -0.67 -20.87 -5.43
N THR A 151 -0.86 -21.13 -6.73
CA THR A 151 0.14 -21.04 -7.79
C THR A 151 0.65 -19.62 -7.95
N VAL A 152 -0.25 -18.63 -7.95
CA VAL A 152 0.11 -17.20 -8.02
C VAL A 152 0.94 -16.77 -6.80
N ASN A 153 0.57 -17.20 -5.58
CA ASN A 153 1.37 -16.93 -4.38
C ASN A 153 2.72 -17.67 -4.37
N SER A 154 2.79 -18.87 -4.94
CA SER A 154 4.03 -19.65 -5.07
C SER A 154 5.07 -18.89 -5.92
N LEU A 155 4.66 -18.37 -7.09
CA LEU A 155 5.54 -17.50 -7.89
C LEU A 155 5.90 -16.19 -7.17
N TRP A 156 5.02 -15.67 -6.32
CA TRP A 156 5.24 -14.44 -5.55
C TRP A 156 6.03 -14.66 -4.23
N LYS A 157 6.38 -15.91 -3.88
CA LYS A 157 7.04 -16.27 -2.61
C LYS A 157 8.36 -15.50 -2.46
N GLY A 158 8.38 -14.54 -1.53
CA GLY A 158 9.53 -13.66 -1.25
C GLY A 158 9.43 -12.22 -1.75
N LEU A 159 8.59 -11.88 -2.73
CA LEU A 159 8.40 -10.48 -3.18
C LEU A 159 7.68 -9.59 -2.14
N GLY A 160 6.96 -10.21 -1.21
CA GLY A 160 6.18 -9.50 -0.18
C GLY A 160 4.96 -8.76 -0.73
N TYR A 161 4.13 -8.25 0.19
CA TYR A 161 2.83 -7.63 -0.12
C TYR A 161 1.97 -8.52 -1.06
N TYR A 162 1.72 -9.77 -0.68
CA TYR A 162 0.98 -10.78 -1.48
C TYR A 162 -0.40 -10.34 -1.97
N SER A 163 -1.04 -9.36 -1.31
CA SER A 163 -2.26 -8.71 -1.81
C SER A 163 -2.09 -8.06 -3.19
N ARG A 164 -0.86 -7.77 -3.64
CA ARG A 164 -0.54 -7.40 -5.03
C ARG A 164 -0.80 -8.55 -6.00
N ALA A 165 -0.32 -9.75 -5.69
CA ALA A 165 -0.51 -10.95 -6.50
C ALA A 165 -1.99 -11.35 -6.61
N ALA A 166 -2.72 -11.30 -5.49
CA ALA A 166 -4.18 -11.52 -5.48
C ALA A 166 -4.95 -10.49 -6.33
N ARG A 167 -4.48 -9.23 -6.40
CA ARG A 167 -5.06 -8.17 -7.25
C ARG A 167 -4.72 -8.35 -8.72
N LEU A 168 -3.51 -8.82 -9.05
CA LEU A 168 -3.16 -9.24 -10.41
C LEU A 168 -4.08 -10.36 -10.91
N LEU A 169 -4.27 -11.42 -10.10
CA LEU A 169 -5.13 -12.54 -10.46
C LEU A 169 -6.59 -12.10 -10.67
N SER A 170 -7.19 -11.43 -9.68
CA SER A 170 -8.58 -10.95 -9.77
C SER A 170 -8.79 -9.89 -10.84
N GLY A 171 -7.79 -9.04 -11.12
CA GLY A 171 -7.82 -8.11 -12.25
C GLY A 171 -7.75 -8.79 -13.60
N ALA A 172 -6.95 -9.85 -13.74
CA ALA A 172 -6.87 -10.64 -14.96
C ALA A 172 -8.18 -11.41 -15.22
N GLN A 173 -8.72 -12.07 -14.19
CA GLN A 173 -10.03 -12.72 -14.21
C GLN A 173 -11.13 -11.74 -14.63
N LYS A 174 -11.14 -10.53 -14.07
CA LYS A 174 -12.09 -9.48 -14.47
C LYS A 174 -11.88 -9.02 -15.91
N ALA A 175 -10.65 -8.78 -16.35
CA ALA A 175 -10.34 -8.38 -17.72
C ALA A 175 -10.77 -9.44 -18.75
N VAL A 176 -10.58 -10.73 -18.46
CA VAL A 176 -11.06 -11.83 -19.31
C VAL A 176 -12.59 -11.91 -19.32
N LYS A 177 -13.25 -11.81 -18.16
CA LYS A 177 -14.71 -11.93 -18.04
C LYS A 177 -15.49 -10.74 -18.61
N GLU A 178 -15.00 -9.52 -18.41
CA GLU A 178 -15.76 -8.28 -18.64
C GLU A 178 -15.18 -7.37 -19.73
N LEU A 179 -13.92 -7.58 -20.13
CA LEU A 179 -13.17 -6.73 -21.07
C LEU A 179 -12.51 -7.54 -22.20
N HIS A 180 -13.08 -8.71 -22.54
CA HIS A 180 -12.65 -9.61 -23.62
C HIS A 180 -11.18 -10.10 -23.56
N GLY A 181 -10.57 -10.05 -22.37
CA GLY A 181 -9.16 -10.38 -22.15
C GLY A 181 -8.19 -9.25 -22.49
N ARG A 182 -8.65 -8.00 -22.47
CA ARG A 182 -7.80 -6.81 -22.67
C ARG A 182 -7.86 -5.90 -21.45
N LEU A 183 -6.75 -5.23 -21.12
CA LEU A 183 -6.78 -4.06 -20.25
C LEU A 183 -7.36 -2.86 -21.02
N PRO A 184 -8.03 -1.90 -20.35
CA PRO A 184 -8.42 -0.65 -20.98
C PRO A 184 -7.20 0.10 -21.52
N ASP A 185 -7.36 0.75 -22.67
CA ASP A 185 -6.35 1.63 -23.27
C ASP A 185 -6.10 2.90 -22.43
N ASN A 186 -7.19 3.49 -21.95
CA ASN A 186 -7.23 4.77 -21.26
C ASN A 186 -7.12 4.62 -19.74
N ALA A 187 -6.33 5.52 -19.13
CA ALA A 187 -6.00 5.46 -17.71
C ALA A 187 -7.22 5.60 -16.77
N LYS A 188 -8.25 6.35 -17.18
CA LYS A 188 -9.47 6.56 -16.39
C LYS A 188 -10.23 5.24 -16.19
N ASP A 189 -10.47 4.51 -17.28
CA ASP A 189 -11.11 3.19 -17.20
C ASP A 189 -10.20 2.17 -16.52
N MET A 190 -8.89 2.24 -16.70
CA MET A 190 -7.96 1.31 -16.07
C MET A 190 -7.96 1.44 -14.53
N GLU A 191 -7.94 2.67 -14.00
CA GLU A 191 -8.07 2.97 -12.57
C GLU A 191 -9.47 2.65 -12.03
N ALA A 192 -10.53 2.90 -12.80
CA ALA A 192 -11.90 2.62 -12.37
C ALA A 192 -12.28 1.12 -12.42
N LYS A 193 -11.73 0.36 -13.37
CA LYS A 193 -12.18 -1.01 -13.67
C LYS A 193 -11.25 -2.09 -13.13
N ILE A 194 -9.93 -1.89 -13.04
CA ILE A 194 -8.96 -2.96 -12.73
C ILE A 194 -8.51 -2.95 -11.25
N PRO A 195 -8.83 -3.98 -10.46
CA PRO A 195 -8.39 -4.11 -9.06
C PRO A 195 -6.89 -3.89 -8.85
N GLY A 196 -6.54 -2.94 -7.98
CA GLY A 196 -5.15 -2.66 -7.61
C GLY A 196 -4.38 -1.75 -8.56
N VAL A 197 -4.95 -1.37 -9.70
CA VAL A 197 -4.46 -0.24 -10.49
C VAL A 197 -5.00 1.06 -9.89
N GLY A 198 -4.12 2.04 -9.74
CA GLY A 198 -4.47 3.43 -9.43
C GLY A 198 -3.67 4.38 -10.32
N ARG A 199 -3.93 5.68 -10.22
CA ARG A 199 -3.47 6.76 -11.12
C ARG A 199 -2.04 6.62 -11.64
N TYR A 200 -1.09 6.25 -10.78
CA TYR A 200 0.31 5.98 -11.18
C TYR A 200 0.41 4.85 -12.20
N SER A 201 -0.03 3.63 -11.86
CA SER A 201 0.09 2.46 -12.75
C SER A 201 -0.80 2.60 -13.99
N ALA A 202 -1.95 3.27 -13.86
CA ALA A 202 -2.80 3.60 -15.00
C ALA A 202 -2.07 4.51 -16.00
N GLY A 203 -1.43 5.58 -15.52
CA GLY A 203 -0.59 6.45 -16.35
C GLY A 203 0.62 5.73 -16.95
N ALA A 204 1.28 4.86 -16.20
CA ALA A 204 2.42 4.08 -16.67
C ALA A 204 2.02 3.14 -17.83
N ILE A 205 0.94 2.36 -17.68
CA ILE A 205 0.50 1.42 -18.71
C ILE A 205 -0.05 2.16 -19.94
N SER A 206 -0.91 3.18 -19.76
CA SER A 206 -1.43 3.98 -20.89
C SER A 206 -0.35 4.73 -21.66
N SER A 207 0.73 5.18 -21.01
CA SER A 207 1.84 5.86 -21.69
C SER A 207 2.86 4.91 -22.33
N ILE A 208 3.20 3.78 -21.69
CA ILE A 208 4.23 2.85 -22.16
C ILE A 208 3.70 1.86 -23.21
N ALA A 209 2.45 1.37 -23.06
CA ALA A 209 1.87 0.39 -23.99
C ALA A 209 1.05 1.04 -25.12
N TYR A 210 0.25 2.06 -24.79
CA TYR A 210 -0.71 2.71 -25.71
C TYR A 210 -0.27 4.11 -26.21
N ASN A 211 0.90 4.59 -25.80
CA ASN A 211 1.47 5.90 -26.18
C ASN A 211 0.60 7.13 -25.88
N HIS A 212 -0.25 7.06 -24.85
CA HIS A 212 -1.05 8.21 -24.43
C HIS A 212 -0.24 9.17 -23.54
N CYS A 213 -0.48 10.48 -23.68
CA CYS A 213 0.16 11.53 -22.87
C CYS A 213 -0.44 11.62 -21.45
N VAL A 214 -0.35 10.53 -20.68
CA VAL A 214 -0.78 10.48 -19.27
C VAL A 214 0.45 10.52 -18.35
N PRO A 215 0.59 11.51 -17.45
CA PRO A 215 1.75 11.62 -16.56
C PRO A 215 1.79 10.50 -15.51
N VAL A 216 2.97 10.29 -14.92
CA VAL A 216 3.17 9.45 -13.73
C VAL A 216 3.83 10.24 -12.60
N LEU A 217 3.54 9.87 -11.35
CA LEU A 217 4.17 10.45 -10.17
C LEU A 217 4.40 9.35 -9.12
N ASP A 218 5.61 8.77 -9.11
CA ASP A 218 6.08 7.86 -8.06
C ASP A 218 6.97 8.59 -7.04
N GLY A 219 7.60 7.86 -6.11
CA GLY A 219 8.54 8.44 -5.14
C GLY A 219 9.84 8.99 -5.75
N ASN A 220 10.20 8.59 -6.98
CA ASN A 220 11.36 9.10 -7.71
C ASN A 220 11.03 10.39 -8.46
N VAL A 221 9.94 10.40 -9.23
CA VAL A 221 9.46 11.60 -9.93
C VAL A 221 9.02 12.68 -8.95
N HIS A 222 8.37 12.34 -7.83
CA HIS A 222 8.05 13.28 -6.74
C HIS A 222 9.30 14.01 -6.24
N ARG A 223 10.35 13.26 -5.86
CA ARG A 223 11.62 13.82 -5.39
C ARG A 223 12.32 14.65 -6.46
N LEU A 224 12.38 14.15 -7.69
CA LEU A 224 12.98 14.84 -8.84
C LEU A 224 12.29 16.18 -9.08
N LEU A 225 10.96 16.20 -9.16
CA LEU A 225 10.19 17.41 -9.45
C LEU A 225 10.19 18.39 -8.27
N SER A 226 10.15 17.93 -7.02
CA SER A 226 10.32 18.82 -5.84
C SER A 226 11.67 19.54 -5.83
N ARG A 227 12.76 18.87 -6.24
CA ARG A 227 14.08 19.50 -6.43
C ARG A 227 14.10 20.41 -7.65
N PHE A 228 13.56 19.94 -8.79
CA PHE A 228 13.50 20.72 -10.02
C PHE A 228 12.77 22.06 -9.85
N THR A 229 11.71 22.08 -9.04
CA THR A 229 10.87 23.26 -8.76
C THR A 229 11.21 24.00 -7.46
N ALA A 230 12.20 23.53 -6.69
CA ALA A 230 12.51 24.03 -5.33
C ALA A 230 11.27 24.12 -4.41
N LEU A 231 10.42 23.09 -4.43
CA LEU A 231 9.16 23.02 -3.70
C LEU A 231 9.39 22.49 -2.26
N HIS A 232 9.71 23.39 -1.32
CA HIS A 232 9.84 23.08 0.10
C HIS A 232 8.47 23.01 0.77
N ALA A 233 7.75 21.91 0.53
CA ALA A 233 6.37 21.74 1.00
C ALA A 233 6.11 20.32 1.54
N GLN A 234 5.17 20.20 2.48
CA GLN A 234 4.76 18.93 3.09
C GLN A 234 4.44 17.85 2.03
N PRO A 235 5.23 16.76 1.89
CA PRO A 235 5.27 15.94 0.67
C PRO A 235 3.96 15.24 0.29
N LYS A 236 3.05 15.09 1.25
CA LYS A 236 1.76 14.41 1.12
C LYS A 236 0.57 15.37 1.12
N SER A 237 0.80 16.69 1.18
CA SER A 237 -0.29 17.66 1.11
C SER A 237 -0.93 17.64 -0.28
N LYS A 238 -2.25 17.90 -0.36
CA LYS A 238 -2.93 17.93 -1.67
C LYS A 238 -2.29 18.97 -2.60
N ARG A 239 -2.03 20.19 -2.11
CA ARG A 239 -1.40 21.28 -2.90
C ARG A 239 -0.04 20.86 -3.46
N THR A 240 0.78 20.20 -2.64
CA THR A 240 2.11 19.70 -3.06
C THR A 240 1.97 18.64 -4.15
N LEU A 241 1.03 17.71 -4.02
CA LEU A 241 0.77 16.69 -5.03
C LEU A 241 0.19 17.29 -6.31
N ASP A 242 -0.74 18.24 -6.22
CA ASP A 242 -1.36 18.91 -7.37
C ASP A 242 -0.28 19.63 -8.22
N VAL A 243 0.64 20.37 -7.59
CA VAL A 243 1.79 21.02 -8.26
C VAL A 243 2.70 19.99 -8.94
N LEU A 244 3.05 18.90 -8.26
CA LEU A 244 3.94 17.87 -8.81
C LEU A 244 3.30 17.07 -9.95
N TRP A 245 1.98 16.83 -9.89
CA TRP A 245 1.24 16.23 -11.01
C TRP A 245 1.19 17.17 -12.23
N ALA A 246 0.99 18.48 -12.04
CA ALA A 246 1.04 19.46 -13.12
C ALA A 246 2.45 19.59 -13.74
N GLY A 247 3.50 19.48 -12.91
CA GLY A 247 4.89 19.41 -13.38
C GLY A 247 5.15 18.18 -14.25
N ALA A 248 4.68 17.01 -13.84
CA ALA A 248 4.76 15.78 -14.64
C ALA A 248 3.93 15.88 -15.94
N GLU A 249 2.75 16.51 -15.89
CA GLU A 249 1.92 16.76 -17.07
C GLU A 249 2.63 17.68 -18.09
N SER A 250 3.30 18.73 -17.61
CA SER A 250 4.07 19.65 -18.46
C SER A 250 5.19 18.91 -19.23
N PHE A 251 5.87 17.95 -18.58
CA PHE A 251 6.87 17.13 -19.27
C PHE A 251 6.28 16.25 -20.38
N ILE A 252 5.05 15.74 -20.25
CA ILE A 252 4.49 14.74 -21.17
C ILE A 252 3.54 15.27 -22.24
N LYS A 253 2.83 16.38 -21.98
CA LYS A 253 1.76 16.92 -22.85
C LYS A 253 2.25 17.25 -24.26
N GLN A 254 1.62 16.70 -25.29
CA GLN A 254 2.02 16.79 -26.72
C GLN A 254 3.33 16.08 -27.09
N SER A 255 3.91 15.26 -26.20
CA SER A 255 5.07 14.43 -26.55
C SER A 255 4.72 13.35 -27.57
N LYS A 256 5.66 13.04 -28.47
CA LYS A 256 5.59 11.87 -29.37
C LYS A 256 6.07 10.57 -28.70
N ARG A 257 6.79 10.68 -27.58
CA ARG A 257 7.37 9.57 -26.79
C ARG A 257 6.94 9.60 -25.30
N PRO A 258 5.65 9.71 -24.96
CA PRO A 258 5.17 9.84 -23.59
C PRO A 258 5.64 8.72 -22.64
N GLY A 259 5.63 7.46 -23.10
CA GLY A 259 6.10 6.32 -22.31
C GLY A 259 7.60 6.37 -21.98
N ASP A 260 8.41 6.96 -22.86
CA ASP A 260 9.85 7.14 -22.59
C ASP A 260 10.10 8.32 -21.66
N ILE A 261 9.36 9.44 -21.78
CA ILE A 261 9.47 10.56 -20.84
C ILE A 261 9.13 10.13 -19.41
N ASN A 262 8.03 9.39 -19.23
CA ASN A 262 7.65 8.87 -17.92
C ASN A 262 8.72 7.94 -17.33
N GLN A 263 9.23 6.99 -18.13
CA GLN A 263 10.33 6.13 -17.69
C GLN A 263 11.62 6.89 -17.43
N ALA A 264 11.96 7.91 -18.22
CA ALA A 264 13.16 8.73 -18.05
C ALA A 264 13.12 9.56 -16.76
N LEU A 265 11.97 10.13 -16.40
CA LEU A 265 11.80 10.83 -15.12
C LEU A 265 11.94 9.86 -13.92
N ILE A 266 11.39 8.65 -14.01
CA ILE A 266 11.56 7.61 -12.98
C ILE A 266 13.03 7.17 -12.90
N GLU A 267 13.65 6.86 -14.04
CA GLU A 267 15.04 6.41 -14.15
C GLU A 267 16.00 7.46 -13.57
N LEU A 268 15.86 8.72 -14.00
CA LEU A 268 16.68 9.85 -13.56
C LEU A 268 16.51 10.11 -12.06
N GLY A 269 15.28 10.04 -11.55
CA GLY A 269 15.01 10.06 -10.12
C GLY A 269 15.72 8.93 -9.38
N SER A 270 15.66 7.70 -9.90
CA SER A 270 16.18 6.50 -9.24
C SER A 270 17.71 6.34 -9.28
N THR A 271 18.39 6.91 -10.28
CA THR A 271 19.83 6.71 -10.53
C THR A 271 20.70 7.95 -10.27
N VAL A 272 20.27 9.13 -10.70
CA VAL A 272 21.08 10.36 -10.64
C VAL A 272 20.57 11.29 -9.53
N CYS A 273 19.28 11.60 -9.52
CA CYS A 273 18.64 12.43 -8.50
C CYS A 273 18.25 11.59 -7.26
N ALA A 274 19.20 10.79 -6.78
CA ALA A 274 19.05 9.80 -5.71
C ALA A 274 18.61 10.44 -4.37
N VAL A 275 18.13 9.61 -3.44
CA VAL A 275 17.59 10.09 -2.14
C VAL A 275 18.66 10.83 -1.34
N ARG A 276 19.84 10.21 -1.23
CA ARG A 276 21.08 10.80 -0.71
C ARG A 276 22.03 11.04 -1.89
N ASP A 277 23.01 11.90 -1.68
CA ASP A 277 24.20 12.05 -2.51
C ASP A 277 23.91 12.11 -4.04
N PRO A 278 22.96 12.97 -4.49
CA PRO A 278 22.55 13.01 -5.88
C PRO A 278 23.68 13.53 -6.78
N VAL A 279 23.95 12.82 -7.87
CA VAL A 279 25.05 13.11 -8.80
C VAL A 279 24.64 14.24 -9.74
N CYS A 280 24.51 15.45 -9.21
CA CYS A 280 23.95 16.59 -9.93
C CYS A 280 24.73 16.96 -11.20
N SER A 281 26.04 16.67 -11.26
CA SER A 281 26.89 16.83 -12.46
C SER A 281 26.33 16.14 -13.70
N ASP A 282 25.75 14.95 -13.51
CA ASP A 282 25.38 14.00 -14.57
C ASP A 282 23.91 14.14 -14.97
N CYS A 283 23.18 15.07 -14.33
CA CYS A 283 21.76 15.28 -14.54
C CYS A 283 21.52 16.12 -15.81
N PRO A 284 20.83 15.60 -16.85
CA PRO A 284 20.51 16.37 -18.05
C PRO A 284 19.63 17.59 -17.76
N LEU A 285 18.86 17.54 -16.67
CA LEU A 285 17.98 18.63 -16.22
C LEU A 285 18.67 19.64 -15.29
N ARG A 286 19.99 19.52 -15.04
CA ARG A 286 20.76 20.37 -14.10
C ARG A 286 20.57 21.87 -14.36
N LEU A 287 20.60 22.29 -15.63
CA LEU A 287 20.55 23.70 -16.02
C LEU A 287 19.27 24.43 -15.58
N TRP A 288 18.14 23.71 -15.53
CA TRP A 288 16.83 24.27 -15.20
C TRP A 288 16.39 23.99 -13.75
N CYS A 289 17.11 23.12 -13.03
CA CYS A 289 16.75 22.67 -11.67
C CYS A 289 16.89 23.80 -10.64
N LYS A 290 15.76 24.29 -10.10
CA LYS A 290 15.72 25.42 -9.15
C LYS A 290 16.41 25.15 -7.82
N ALA A 291 16.39 23.92 -7.32
CA ALA A 291 17.21 23.56 -6.16
C ALA A 291 18.72 23.62 -6.48
N TYR A 292 19.15 23.12 -7.64
CA TYR A 292 20.56 23.16 -8.03
C TYR A 292 21.05 24.60 -8.25
N GLN A 293 20.22 25.46 -8.87
CA GLN A 293 20.51 26.89 -9.03
C GLN A 293 20.76 27.59 -7.68
N ARG A 294 20.03 27.23 -6.61
CA ARG A 294 20.26 27.74 -5.24
C ARG A 294 21.58 27.27 -4.59
N THR A 295 22.19 26.18 -5.07
CA THR A 295 23.47 25.66 -4.52
C THR A 295 24.72 26.36 -5.06
N GLN A 296 24.56 27.36 -5.94
CA GLN A 296 25.68 28.00 -6.64
C GLN A 296 26.13 29.29 -5.93
N PRO A 297 27.44 29.52 -5.69
CA PRO A 297 27.93 30.71 -4.99
C PRO A 297 27.56 32.05 -5.65
N THR A 298 27.29 32.05 -6.96
CA THR A 298 26.88 33.23 -7.74
C THR A 298 25.37 33.47 -7.73
N ALA A 299 24.59 32.62 -7.05
CA ALA A 299 23.16 32.83 -6.82
C ALA A 299 22.95 33.81 -5.65
N SER A 300 23.47 35.03 -5.78
CA SER A 300 23.22 36.11 -4.83
C SER A 300 21.72 36.31 -4.64
N HIS A 301 21.30 36.68 -3.42
CA HIS A 301 19.89 36.98 -3.10
C HIS A 301 19.39 38.32 -3.71
N THR A 302 20.01 38.76 -4.81
CA THR A 302 19.66 39.88 -5.69
C THR A 302 18.38 39.54 -6.46
N GLY A 303 17.28 39.49 -5.73
CA GLY A 303 16.02 38.91 -6.19
C GLY A 303 14.94 38.91 -5.13
N ALA A 304 14.93 39.89 -4.23
CA ALA A 304 13.70 40.34 -3.59
C ALA A 304 12.84 40.99 -4.67
N VAL A 305 12.19 40.15 -5.49
CA VAL A 305 11.19 40.59 -6.45
C VAL A 305 10.05 41.20 -5.63
N GLU A 306 9.63 42.40 -5.98
CA GLU A 306 8.33 42.95 -5.55
C GLU A 306 7.22 42.20 -6.30
N ALA A 307 7.15 40.89 -6.06
CA ALA A 307 6.08 40.04 -6.53
C ALA A 307 4.79 40.50 -5.83
N ASP A 308 3.70 40.56 -6.59
CA ASP A 308 2.40 40.90 -6.02
C ASP A 308 2.10 39.98 -4.81
N ILE A 309 1.46 40.51 -3.79
CA ILE A 309 1.03 39.74 -2.63
C ILE A 309 0.10 38.58 -3.04
N GLU A 310 -0.54 38.66 -4.21
CA GLU A 310 -1.32 37.59 -4.83
C GLU A 310 -0.46 36.53 -5.58
N GLU A 311 0.75 36.87 -6.04
CA GLU A 311 1.68 35.91 -6.66
C GLU A 311 2.48 35.09 -5.63
N LEU A 312 2.59 35.56 -4.38
CA LEU A 312 3.41 34.91 -3.34
C LEU A 312 2.98 33.45 -3.08
N CYS A 313 3.96 32.53 -3.05
CA CYS A 313 3.69 31.12 -2.87
C CYS A 313 3.10 30.80 -1.48
N ILE A 314 1.90 30.21 -1.47
CA ILE A 314 1.19 29.68 -0.27
C ILE A 314 1.26 28.14 -0.15
N VAL A 315 2.24 27.52 -0.82
CA VAL A 315 2.45 26.06 -0.84
C VAL A 315 3.74 25.67 -0.11
N CYS A 316 4.78 26.50 -0.16
CA CYS A 316 6.02 26.25 0.56
C CYS A 316 5.94 26.71 2.02
N ASP A 317 6.50 25.89 2.91
CA ASP A 317 6.85 26.28 4.27
C ASP A 317 8.24 26.97 4.25
N PRO A 318 8.55 27.90 5.18
CA PRO A 318 9.90 28.44 5.31
C PRO A 318 10.94 27.36 5.59
N ILE A 319 12.15 27.52 5.07
CA ILE A 319 13.29 26.66 5.42
C ILE A 319 13.91 27.20 6.72
N PRO A 320 14.12 26.38 7.77
CA PRO A 320 14.88 26.78 8.94
C PRO A 320 16.35 27.08 8.59
N SER A 321 16.94 28.11 9.20
CA SER A 321 18.37 28.45 9.07
C SER A 321 19.28 27.24 9.30
N ASP A 322 18.89 26.38 10.23
CA ASP A 322 19.68 25.25 10.72
C ASP A 322 19.52 24.00 9.83
N GLU A 323 18.57 24.03 8.89
CA GLU A 323 18.39 23.00 7.85
C GLU A 323 18.81 23.47 6.44
N ASP A 324 18.93 24.78 6.17
CA ASP A 324 19.42 25.30 4.89
C ASP A 324 20.94 25.17 4.76
N ASN A 325 21.38 23.94 4.50
CA ASN A 325 22.77 23.61 4.21
C ASN A 325 23.15 23.86 2.74
N GLY A 326 22.38 24.65 1.98
CA GLY A 326 22.63 24.93 0.57
C GLY A 326 22.57 23.70 -0.35
N SER A 327 21.96 22.59 0.09
CA SER A 327 21.89 21.34 -0.68
C SER A 327 20.52 21.10 -1.29
N VAL A 328 20.49 20.51 -2.49
CA VAL A 328 19.25 20.01 -3.11
C VAL A 328 18.53 18.95 -2.26
N THR A 329 19.20 18.36 -1.27
CA THR A 329 18.60 17.33 -0.39
C THR A 329 17.58 17.86 0.61
N ILE A 330 17.45 19.18 0.80
CA ILE A 330 16.36 19.78 1.58
C ILE A 330 14.99 19.65 0.87
N TYR A 331 15.01 19.35 -0.43
CA TYR A 331 13.81 19.07 -1.23
C TYR A 331 13.71 17.56 -1.58
N PRO A 332 12.52 16.94 -1.47
CA PRO A 332 11.34 17.41 -0.73
C PRO A 332 11.59 17.38 0.79
N MET A 333 10.75 18.09 1.55
CA MET A 333 10.78 18.06 3.02
C MET A 333 10.76 16.63 3.58
N LYS A 334 11.38 16.42 4.75
CA LYS A 334 11.40 15.13 5.45
C LYS A 334 9.98 14.76 5.90
N ALA A 335 9.31 13.87 5.16
CA ALA A 335 7.95 13.44 5.51
C ALA A 335 7.90 12.78 6.90
N GLU A 336 7.10 13.35 7.80
CA GLU A 336 6.91 12.82 9.15
C GLU A 336 6.50 11.34 9.15
N ARG A 337 7.17 10.55 9.98
CA ARG A 337 6.86 9.14 10.21
C ARG A 337 6.18 9.00 11.56
N LYS A 338 4.87 8.77 11.54
CA LYS A 338 4.14 8.30 12.74
C LYS A 338 4.84 7.04 13.27
N LYS A 339 5.06 6.95 14.58
CA LYS A 339 5.64 5.75 15.22
C LYS A 339 4.77 4.53 14.84
N PRO A 340 5.36 3.38 14.44
CA PRO A 340 4.59 2.16 14.20
C PRO A 340 3.77 1.80 15.45
N ARG A 341 2.55 1.30 15.26
CA ARG A 341 1.78 0.76 16.40
C ARG A 341 2.45 -0.53 16.88
N GLU A 342 2.50 -0.74 18.19
CA GLU A 342 3.04 -1.96 18.76
C GLU A 342 1.92 -2.97 19.01
N GLU A 343 2.09 -4.20 18.54
CA GLU A 343 1.16 -5.32 18.71
C GLU A 343 1.89 -6.46 19.43
N LEU A 344 1.17 -7.19 20.29
CA LEU A 344 1.64 -8.39 20.98
C LEU A 344 0.63 -9.51 20.79
N ASP A 345 1.05 -10.64 20.23
CA ASP A 345 0.21 -11.79 19.90
C ASP A 345 0.77 -13.07 20.54
N SER A 346 -0.09 -13.98 21.02
CA SER A 346 0.34 -15.32 21.45
C SER A 346 0.28 -16.28 20.27
N VAL A 347 1.42 -16.80 19.84
CA VAL A 347 1.53 -17.74 18.70
C VAL A 347 1.82 -19.14 19.23
N ASN A 348 0.95 -20.09 18.89
CA ASN A 348 0.98 -21.44 19.43
C ASN A 348 1.41 -22.42 18.34
N VAL A 349 2.69 -22.80 18.34
CA VAL A 349 3.23 -23.85 17.48
C VAL A 349 2.79 -25.19 18.08
N ILE A 350 1.63 -25.66 17.64
CA ILE A 350 1.05 -26.94 18.07
C ILE A 350 1.66 -28.05 17.21
N GLU A 351 2.42 -28.93 17.87
CA GLU A 351 3.00 -30.15 17.33
C GLU A 351 2.18 -31.35 17.81
N TRP A 352 1.92 -32.32 16.93
CA TRP A 352 1.45 -33.65 17.31
C TRP A 352 2.48 -34.70 16.91
N ARG A 353 2.68 -35.66 17.81
CA ARG A 353 3.47 -36.89 17.59
C ARG A 353 2.58 -38.11 17.72
N ASN A 354 2.83 -39.10 16.87
CA ASN A 354 2.36 -40.46 17.13
C ASN A 354 3.16 -41.06 18.31
N ARG A 355 2.56 -41.99 19.07
CA ARG A 355 3.29 -42.82 20.05
C ARG A 355 4.17 -43.88 19.41
N ASN A 356 3.69 -44.44 18.30
CA ASN A 356 4.16 -45.68 17.70
C ASN A 356 5.03 -45.43 16.45
N SER A 357 4.99 -44.22 15.89
CA SER A 357 5.89 -43.76 14.82
C SER A 357 6.64 -42.49 15.23
N ARG A 358 7.69 -42.13 14.49
CA ARG A 358 8.45 -40.87 14.71
C ARG A 358 7.85 -39.68 13.94
N ASP A 359 6.60 -39.79 13.49
CA ASP A 359 5.96 -38.76 12.67
C ASP A 359 5.64 -37.50 13.49
N ARG A 360 5.91 -36.35 12.88
CA ARG A 360 5.75 -35.02 13.50
C ARG A 360 4.91 -34.14 12.59
N TRP A 361 3.74 -33.75 13.09
CA TRP A 361 2.76 -32.93 12.37
C TRP A 361 2.53 -31.62 13.10
N PHE A 362 2.29 -30.54 12.36
CA PHE A 362 2.13 -29.20 12.89
C PHE A 362 0.82 -28.59 12.42
N LEU A 363 0.07 -27.98 13.34
CA LEU A 363 -1.22 -27.37 13.04
C LEU A 363 -1.01 -25.96 12.49
N LEU A 364 -1.44 -25.74 11.24
CA LEU A 364 -1.52 -24.42 10.62
C LEU A 364 -2.98 -24.04 10.40
N VAL A 365 -3.27 -22.73 10.46
CA VAL A 365 -4.55 -22.13 10.10
C VAL A 365 -4.36 -21.16 8.94
N ARG A 366 -5.36 -21.04 8.06
CA ARG A 366 -5.32 -20.08 6.96
C ARG A 366 -5.91 -18.74 7.41
N ARG A 367 -5.19 -17.65 7.16
CA ARG A 367 -5.68 -16.30 7.44
C ARG A 367 -6.83 -15.93 6.48
N PRO A 368 -7.83 -15.15 6.92
CA PRO A 368 -8.89 -14.64 6.06
C PRO A 368 -8.37 -13.96 4.79
N GLN A 369 -9.19 -13.90 3.74
CA GLN A 369 -8.82 -13.28 2.45
C GLN A 369 -8.75 -11.73 2.49
N GLY A 370 -8.91 -11.12 3.67
CA GLY A 370 -8.80 -9.68 3.89
C GLY A 370 -7.86 -9.33 5.05
N GLY A 371 -7.27 -8.13 5.01
CA GLY A 371 -6.42 -7.60 6.07
C GLY A 371 -4.93 -7.99 5.96
N LEU A 372 -4.23 -7.96 7.10
CA LEU A 372 -2.80 -8.21 7.19
C LEU A 372 -2.49 -9.69 6.92
N LEU A 373 -1.51 -9.96 6.04
CA LEU A 373 -1.08 -11.32 5.62
C LEU A 373 -2.25 -12.20 5.10
N ALA A 374 -3.24 -11.58 4.44
CA ALA A 374 -4.43 -12.25 3.92
C ALA A 374 -4.12 -13.50 3.09
N GLY A 375 -4.89 -14.58 3.31
CA GLY A 375 -4.81 -15.83 2.56
C GLY A 375 -3.58 -16.70 2.79
N LEU A 376 -2.59 -16.24 3.57
CA LEU A 376 -1.40 -17.02 3.98
C LEU A 376 -1.71 -17.95 5.15
N HIS A 377 -0.84 -18.92 5.40
CA HIS A 377 -0.89 -19.77 6.59
C HIS A 377 -0.08 -19.18 7.76
N GLU A 378 -0.54 -19.48 8.97
CA GLU A 378 0.15 -19.19 10.23
C GLU A 378 -0.12 -20.28 11.28
N PHE A 379 0.69 -20.33 12.33
CA PHE A 379 0.35 -21.12 13.52
C PHE A 379 -0.81 -20.46 14.28
N PRO A 380 -1.70 -21.23 14.95
CA PRO A 380 -2.79 -20.71 15.76
C PRO A 380 -2.38 -19.54 16.68
N THR A 381 -2.95 -18.36 16.40
CA THR A 381 -2.50 -17.08 16.99
C THR A 381 -3.66 -16.34 17.64
N LEU A 382 -3.49 -15.92 18.90
CA LEU A 382 -4.41 -15.02 19.61
C LEU A 382 -3.87 -13.58 19.56
N PRO A 383 -4.58 -12.63 18.92
CA PRO A 383 -4.05 -11.29 18.67
C PRO A 383 -4.23 -10.30 19.83
N ASN A 384 -3.41 -9.24 19.84
CA ASN A 384 -3.60 -8.03 20.65
C ASN A 384 -3.68 -8.23 22.18
N LEU A 385 -2.81 -9.08 22.74
CA LEU A 385 -2.65 -9.27 24.19
C LEU A 385 -2.46 -7.96 24.97
N SER A 386 -1.90 -6.91 24.34
CA SER A 386 -1.61 -5.60 24.94
C SER A 386 -2.84 -4.87 25.52
N GLY A 387 -4.06 -5.25 25.16
CA GLY A 387 -5.29 -4.73 25.76
C GLY A 387 -5.62 -5.33 27.15
N THR A 388 -4.99 -6.46 27.51
CA THR A 388 -5.24 -7.16 28.79
C THR A 388 -3.99 -7.21 29.65
N LYS A 389 -4.15 -7.09 30.97
CA LYS A 389 -3.08 -7.43 31.92
C LYS A 389 -3.00 -8.96 32.05
N ALA A 390 -2.53 -9.62 30.99
CA ALA A 390 -2.40 -11.07 30.93
C ALA A 390 -1.34 -11.56 31.93
N SER A 391 -1.81 -12.07 33.08
CA SER A 391 -0.98 -12.83 34.02
C SER A 391 -0.40 -14.08 33.35
N ALA A 392 0.70 -14.61 33.89
CA ALA A 392 1.26 -15.88 33.42
C ALA A 392 0.23 -17.03 33.47
N SER A 393 -0.69 -17.00 34.46
CA SER A 393 -1.80 -17.94 34.60
C SER A 393 -2.87 -17.85 33.49
N ASN A 394 -2.96 -16.73 32.77
CA ASN A 394 -3.83 -16.60 31.59
C ASN A 394 -3.13 -17.09 30.31
N LEU A 395 -1.83 -16.78 30.15
CA LEU A 395 -1.05 -17.26 29.00
C LEU A 395 -0.97 -18.80 28.94
N ALA A 396 -0.95 -19.47 30.10
CA ALA A 396 -0.97 -20.94 30.19
C ALA A 396 -2.28 -21.58 29.71
N LYS A 397 -3.39 -20.83 29.64
CA LYS A 397 -4.71 -21.33 29.20
C LYS A 397 -4.92 -21.24 27.69
N ILE A 398 -4.27 -20.28 27.02
CA ILE A 398 -4.43 -20.02 25.57
C ILE A 398 -4.27 -21.28 24.70
N PRO A 399 -3.27 -22.17 24.90
CA PRO A 399 -3.18 -23.43 24.17
C PRO A 399 -4.44 -24.29 24.26
N TYR A 400 -5.00 -24.45 25.47
CA TYR A 400 -6.17 -25.29 25.70
C TYR A 400 -7.43 -24.70 25.05
N THR A 401 -7.62 -23.38 25.11
CA THR A 401 -8.73 -22.70 24.42
C THR A 401 -8.62 -22.84 22.90
N LEU A 402 -7.41 -22.69 22.32
CA LEU A 402 -7.21 -22.89 20.88
C LEU A 402 -7.44 -24.34 20.45
N LEU A 403 -7.00 -25.32 21.25
CA LEU A 403 -7.29 -26.73 21.01
C LEU A 403 -8.78 -27.05 21.13
N GLN A 404 -9.48 -26.41 22.08
CA GLN A 404 -10.93 -26.51 22.25
C GLN A 404 -11.73 -25.91 21.09
N GLU A 405 -11.20 -24.94 20.35
CA GLU A 405 -11.84 -24.44 19.12
C GLU A 405 -11.48 -25.26 17.87
N LEU A 406 -10.23 -25.72 17.77
CA LEU A 406 -9.72 -26.34 16.54
C LEU A 406 -9.94 -27.86 16.43
N LEU A 407 -10.09 -28.59 17.55
CA LEU A 407 -10.24 -30.05 17.55
C LEU A 407 -11.68 -30.52 17.79
N MET A 408 -12.07 -31.62 17.15
CA MET A 408 -13.33 -32.32 17.44
C MET A 408 -13.33 -32.92 18.85
N HIS A 409 -12.21 -33.50 19.28
CA HIS A 409 -12.03 -34.11 20.60
C HIS A 409 -10.82 -33.50 21.31
N PRO A 410 -10.99 -32.33 21.97
CA PRO A 410 -9.87 -31.62 22.59
C PRO A 410 -9.41 -32.24 23.92
N PRO A 411 -8.12 -32.11 24.28
CA PRO A 411 -7.61 -32.50 25.60
C PRO A 411 -8.27 -31.70 26.73
N SER A 412 -8.72 -32.39 27.78
CA SER A 412 -9.27 -31.76 28.99
C SER A 412 -8.20 -30.96 29.74
N SER A 413 -8.50 -29.74 30.18
CA SER A 413 -7.59 -28.99 31.06
C SER A 413 -7.52 -29.65 32.45
N ASN A 414 -6.47 -29.38 33.22
CA ASN A 414 -6.40 -29.88 34.61
C ASN A 414 -7.53 -29.32 35.50
N SER A 415 -8.06 -28.13 35.19
CA SER A 415 -9.25 -27.56 35.84
C SER A 415 -10.54 -28.33 35.53
N ASP A 416 -10.68 -28.90 34.33
CA ASP A 416 -11.89 -29.66 33.97
C ASP A 416 -11.93 -31.03 34.67
N LYS A 417 -10.77 -31.60 35.04
CA LYS A 417 -10.67 -32.90 35.71
C LYS A 417 -11.30 -32.93 37.10
N GLU A 418 -11.45 -31.79 37.78
CA GLU A 418 -12.22 -31.72 39.02
C GLU A 418 -13.74 -31.63 38.76
N ARG A 419 -14.14 -31.02 37.64
CA ARG A 419 -15.55 -30.86 37.26
C ARG A 419 -16.14 -32.16 36.68
N LEU A 420 -15.36 -32.91 35.89
CA LEU A 420 -15.79 -34.20 35.31
C LEU A 420 -15.87 -35.34 36.33
N LYS A 421 -15.24 -35.23 37.51
CA LYS A 421 -15.37 -36.23 38.61
C LYS A 421 -16.79 -36.38 39.17
N LYS A 422 -17.79 -35.64 38.66
CA LYS A 422 -19.18 -35.65 39.12
C LYS A 422 -20.21 -36.22 38.12
N LEU A 423 -19.79 -36.74 36.96
CA LEU A 423 -20.69 -37.47 36.05
C LEU A 423 -20.26 -38.94 35.92
N PRO A 424 -21.20 -39.92 35.99
CA PRO A 424 -20.89 -41.33 35.79
C PRO A 424 -20.78 -41.69 34.30
N ASN A 425 -19.81 -42.56 33.99
CA ASN A 425 -19.66 -43.39 32.79
C ASN A 425 -20.16 -42.84 31.43
N SER A 426 -19.21 -42.39 30.60
CA SER A 426 -19.30 -42.49 29.13
C SER A 426 -18.09 -43.25 28.59
N ASN A 427 -18.33 -44.41 27.98
CA ASN A 427 -17.28 -45.25 27.40
C ASN A 427 -16.92 -44.76 25.99
N SER A 428 -16.03 -43.78 25.88
CA SER A 428 -15.56 -43.27 24.56
C SER A 428 -14.21 -42.54 24.64
N SER A 429 -13.16 -43.21 25.15
CA SER A 429 -11.91 -42.53 25.56
C SER A 429 -10.58 -43.18 25.11
N ASN A 430 -10.51 -43.75 23.89
CA ASN A 430 -9.25 -44.24 23.31
C ASN A 430 -8.57 -43.28 22.30
N ASN A 431 -9.23 -42.22 21.82
CA ASN A 431 -8.70 -41.40 20.71
C ASN A 431 -8.71 -39.88 21.00
N VAL A 432 -8.47 -39.49 22.26
CA VAL A 432 -8.27 -38.09 22.67
C VAL A 432 -6.77 -37.82 22.80
N PRO A 433 -6.18 -36.86 22.06
CA PRO A 433 -4.77 -36.54 22.19
C PRO A 433 -4.45 -35.96 23.56
N LYS A 434 -3.27 -36.26 24.08
CA LYS A 434 -2.77 -35.79 25.38
C LYS A 434 -1.82 -34.62 25.17
N VAL A 435 -2.02 -33.50 25.86
CA VAL A 435 -0.98 -32.46 25.99
C VAL A 435 0.11 -33.03 26.88
N ILE A 436 1.32 -33.19 26.32
CA ILE A 436 2.51 -33.63 27.06
C ILE A 436 3.20 -32.41 27.69
N GLN A 437 3.35 -31.33 26.94
CA GLN A 437 4.09 -30.15 27.39
C GLN A 437 3.60 -28.87 26.71
N VAL A 438 3.71 -27.75 27.43
CA VAL A 438 3.61 -26.40 26.89
C VAL A 438 4.88 -25.67 27.31
N MET A 439 5.71 -25.27 26.34
CA MET A 439 6.98 -24.56 26.56
C MET A 439 6.87 -23.13 26.06
N SER A 440 7.49 -22.18 26.75
CA SER A 440 7.74 -20.85 26.16
C SER A 440 8.99 -20.95 25.28
N ALA A 441 8.86 -20.53 24.03
CA ALA A 441 9.98 -20.49 23.08
C ALA A 441 10.66 -19.12 23.01
N GLY A 442 10.06 -18.09 23.61
CA GLY A 442 10.53 -16.69 23.58
C GLY A 442 9.70 -15.79 22.66
N ASP A 443 10.17 -14.56 22.45
CA ASP A 443 9.49 -13.54 21.66
C ASP A 443 10.18 -13.31 20.30
N VAL A 444 9.42 -13.25 19.20
CA VAL A 444 9.89 -12.89 17.86
C VAL A 444 9.34 -11.54 17.46
N VAL A 445 10.20 -10.54 17.26
CA VAL A 445 9.81 -9.22 16.73
C VAL A 445 9.82 -9.23 15.20
N HIS A 446 8.71 -8.80 14.59
CA HIS A 446 8.55 -8.60 13.16
C HIS A 446 7.97 -7.22 12.87
N VAL A 447 8.61 -6.46 11.97
CA VAL A 447 8.21 -5.08 11.65
C VAL A 447 7.62 -5.01 10.26
N PHE A 448 6.32 -4.71 10.20
CA PHE A 448 5.62 -4.28 8.99
C PHE A 448 5.73 -2.76 8.85
N SER A 449 5.41 -2.22 7.67
CA SER A 449 5.59 -0.80 7.32
C SER A 449 4.83 0.22 8.19
N HIS A 450 3.91 -0.22 9.07
CA HIS A 450 3.23 0.62 10.06
C HIS A 450 2.95 -0.09 11.41
N ILE A 451 3.47 -1.30 11.61
CA ILE A 451 3.20 -2.17 12.78
C ILE A 451 4.50 -2.83 13.23
N LYS A 452 4.89 -2.66 14.49
CA LYS A 452 5.91 -3.48 15.14
C LYS A 452 5.19 -4.57 15.93
N LYS A 453 5.19 -5.80 15.41
CA LYS A 453 4.47 -6.93 15.99
C LYS A 453 5.44 -7.83 16.75
N THR A 454 5.07 -8.22 17.95
CA THR A 454 5.80 -9.14 18.80
C THR A 454 4.99 -10.43 18.90
N TYR A 455 5.54 -11.52 18.40
CA TYR A 455 4.95 -12.85 18.54
C TYR A 455 5.53 -13.49 19.79
N ARG A 456 4.73 -13.68 20.84
CA ARG A 456 5.10 -14.47 22.01
C ARG A 456 4.83 -15.93 21.71
N VAL A 457 5.89 -16.72 21.60
CA VAL A 457 5.81 -18.08 21.04
C VAL A 457 5.67 -19.12 22.14
N GLN A 458 4.66 -19.97 22.01
CA GLN A 458 4.43 -21.15 22.82
C GLN A 458 4.57 -22.39 21.92
N TRP A 459 5.39 -23.37 22.31
CA TRP A 459 5.46 -24.68 21.67
C TRP A 459 4.59 -25.64 22.49
N VAL A 460 3.64 -26.29 21.83
CA VAL A 460 2.60 -27.11 22.46
C VAL A 460 2.71 -28.52 21.90
N LEU A 461 3.12 -29.47 22.73
CA LEU A 461 3.34 -30.85 22.32
C LEU A 461 2.11 -31.71 22.67
N LEU A 462 1.47 -32.23 21.62
CA LEU A 462 0.43 -33.25 21.69
C LEU A 462 1.01 -34.64 21.36
N GLU A 463 0.42 -35.66 21.96
CA GLU A 463 0.74 -37.07 21.72
C GLU A 463 -0.57 -37.87 21.61
N GLY A 464 -0.63 -38.80 20.65
CA GLY A 464 -1.75 -39.74 20.51
C GLY A 464 -1.40 -40.89 19.58
N ASP A 465 -2.35 -41.80 19.40
CA ASP A 465 -2.17 -42.98 18.53
C ASP A 465 -2.63 -42.71 17.10
N GLU A 466 -3.61 -41.81 16.90
CA GLU A 466 -4.03 -41.27 15.60
C GLU A 466 -3.96 -39.73 15.55
N LEU A 467 -3.90 -39.18 14.33
CA LEU A 467 -3.82 -37.74 14.08
C LEU A 467 -5.15 -37.04 14.46
N PRO A 468 -5.16 -35.99 15.32
CA PRO A 468 -6.40 -35.45 15.87
C PRO A 468 -7.32 -34.83 14.82
N GLN A 469 -8.59 -35.26 14.79
CA GLN A 469 -9.59 -34.72 13.88
C GLN A 469 -9.86 -33.23 14.15
N LEU A 470 -9.71 -32.42 13.11
CA LEU A 470 -9.97 -30.98 13.13
C LEU A 470 -11.46 -30.68 12.95
N ARG A 471 -11.94 -29.56 13.51
CA ARG A 471 -13.32 -29.12 13.26
C ARG A 471 -13.50 -28.65 11.81
N PRO A 472 -14.65 -28.94 11.18
CA PRO A 472 -14.96 -28.39 9.86
C PRO A 472 -15.08 -26.86 9.92
N ALA A 473 -14.58 -26.18 8.89
CA ALA A 473 -14.62 -24.73 8.81
C ALA A 473 -16.08 -24.23 8.66
N VAL A 474 -16.54 -23.41 9.60
CA VAL A 474 -17.89 -22.80 9.55
C VAL A 474 -17.89 -21.64 8.53
N PRO A 475 -18.80 -21.63 7.53
CA PRO A 475 -18.90 -20.52 6.58
C PRO A 475 -19.30 -19.20 7.26
N PRO A 476 -18.74 -18.05 6.84
CA PRO A 476 -19.13 -16.75 7.37
C PRO A 476 -20.58 -16.43 6.98
N GLY A 477 -21.48 -16.44 7.96
CA GLY A 477 -22.92 -16.20 7.81
C GLY A 477 -23.80 -17.07 8.72
N ALA A 478 -23.33 -18.26 9.11
CA ALA A 478 -24.15 -19.27 9.79
C ALA A 478 -24.45 -19.00 11.30
N ARG A 479 -24.33 -17.76 11.78
CA ARG A 479 -24.58 -17.37 13.20
C ARG A 479 -25.29 -16.02 13.41
N GLU A 480 -25.78 -15.36 12.36
CA GLU A 480 -26.65 -14.17 12.53
C GLU A 480 -28.10 -14.58 12.85
N ASN A 481 -28.35 -15.17 14.03
CA ASN A 481 -29.72 -15.30 14.55
C ASN A 481 -29.89 -15.65 16.06
N ASP A 482 -28.98 -15.27 16.98
CA ASP A 482 -29.40 -15.08 18.38
C ASP A 482 -28.52 -14.13 19.23
N SER A 483 -28.70 -12.81 19.08
CA SER A 483 -28.29 -11.83 20.10
C SER A 483 -29.01 -10.49 19.90
N ARG A 484 -30.21 -10.35 20.48
CA ARG A 484 -31.07 -9.16 20.35
C ARG A 484 -30.47 -7.96 21.10
N ALA A 485 -29.87 -7.01 20.38
CA ALA A 485 -29.13 -5.90 20.96
C ALA A 485 -29.96 -5.03 21.93
N LYS A 486 -29.53 -4.96 23.20
CA LYS A 486 -30.00 -3.98 24.19
C LYS A 486 -28.85 -3.06 24.58
N ASN A 487 -28.97 -1.77 24.28
CA ASN A 487 -28.04 -0.73 24.74
C ASN A 487 -28.22 -0.46 26.25
N PRO A 488 -27.15 -0.52 27.08
CA PRO A 488 -27.17 0.02 28.42
C PRO A 488 -26.51 1.41 28.48
N LYS A 489 -27.32 2.48 28.54
CA LYS A 489 -26.85 3.76 29.07
C LYS A 489 -26.89 3.69 30.60
N GLY A 490 -25.75 3.55 31.27
CA GLY A 490 -25.69 3.59 32.74
C GLY A 490 -24.28 3.57 33.30
N LYS A 491 -23.95 4.53 34.17
CA LYS A 491 -22.78 4.47 35.05
C LYS A 491 -23.19 3.80 36.37
N GLN A 492 -22.56 2.69 36.73
CA GLN A 492 -22.48 2.22 38.12
C GLN A 492 -21.07 1.66 38.40
N LYS A 493 -20.69 1.63 39.68
CA LYS A 493 -19.38 1.16 40.15
C LYS A 493 -19.50 -0.27 40.68
N GLY A 494 -18.48 -1.09 40.41
CA GLY A 494 -18.06 -2.17 41.30
C GLY A 494 -18.77 -3.52 41.16
N SER A 495 -18.16 -4.42 40.41
CA SER A 495 -18.19 -5.87 40.61
C SER A 495 -16.98 -6.51 39.89
N GLU A 496 -16.75 -7.80 40.07
CA GLU A 496 -15.46 -8.45 39.79
C GLU A 496 -15.21 -8.78 38.31
N VAL A 497 -13.93 -8.98 37.96
CA VAL A 497 -13.47 -9.21 36.59
C VAL A 497 -13.38 -10.71 36.30
N SER A 498 -14.36 -11.27 35.60
CA SER A 498 -14.32 -12.68 35.17
C SER A 498 -15.05 -12.93 33.84
N GLU A 499 -14.36 -12.68 32.72
CA GLU A 499 -14.32 -13.56 31.53
C GLU A 499 -13.35 -12.98 30.49
N VAL A 500 -12.74 -13.83 29.67
CA VAL A 500 -11.99 -13.39 28.49
C VAL A 500 -12.99 -13.33 27.34
N GLU A 501 -13.13 -12.19 26.67
CA GLU A 501 -14.05 -12.04 25.54
C GLU A 501 -13.61 -12.90 24.33
N LEU A 502 -14.09 -14.15 24.31
CA LEU A 502 -13.84 -15.17 23.28
C LEU A 502 -14.22 -14.71 21.86
N ASN A 503 -15.03 -13.65 21.74
CA ASN A 503 -15.42 -12.97 20.50
C ASN A 503 -14.25 -12.40 19.67
N THR A 504 -13.01 -12.46 20.16
CA THR A 504 -11.80 -11.97 19.47
C THR A 504 -10.92 -13.04 18.83
N ILE A 505 -11.28 -14.33 18.94
CA ILE A 505 -10.66 -15.38 18.13
C ILE A 505 -11.11 -15.17 16.67
N PRO A 506 -10.22 -14.89 15.70
CA PRO A 506 -10.62 -14.74 14.31
C PRO A 506 -11.21 -16.05 13.80
N GLN A 507 -12.28 -16.00 12.99
CA GLN A 507 -12.88 -17.20 12.40
C GLN A 507 -11.83 -17.96 11.56
N THR A 508 -11.29 -19.04 12.11
CA THR A 508 -10.18 -19.82 11.56
C THR A 508 -10.64 -20.73 10.43
N LEU A 509 -10.92 -20.12 9.28
CA LEU A 509 -11.20 -20.82 8.04
C LEU A 509 -10.00 -21.72 7.68
N ASN A 510 -10.29 -23.01 7.50
CA ASN A 510 -9.35 -24.06 7.09
C ASN A 510 -8.09 -24.17 7.97
N ALA A 511 -8.25 -24.85 9.11
CA ALA A 511 -7.14 -25.48 9.83
C ALA A 511 -6.67 -26.75 9.08
N GLN A 512 -5.36 -27.04 9.11
CA GLN A 512 -4.79 -28.26 8.54
C GLN A 512 -3.54 -28.74 9.30
N TRP A 513 -3.35 -30.05 9.35
CA TRP A 513 -2.11 -30.68 9.80
C TRP A 513 -1.11 -30.75 8.64
N VAL A 514 0.10 -30.24 8.85
CA VAL A 514 1.20 -30.25 7.86
C VAL A 514 2.37 -31.05 8.44
N PRO A 515 2.94 -32.03 7.71
CA PRO A 515 4.06 -32.81 8.21
C PRO A 515 5.33 -31.95 8.29
N LEU A 516 6.23 -32.26 9.21
CA LEU A 516 7.47 -31.53 9.51
C LEU A 516 8.21 -31.02 8.26
N THR A 517 8.37 -31.88 7.25
CA THR A 517 9.11 -31.60 6.01
C THR A 517 8.46 -30.55 5.10
N GLN A 518 7.19 -30.21 5.31
CA GLN A 518 6.42 -29.30 4.43
C GLN A 518 6.11 -27.93 5.08
N VAL A 519 6.45 -27.72 6.36
CA VAL A 519 6.06 -26.50 7.10
C VAL A 519 6.70 -25.22 6.54
N GLU A 520 7.89 -25.31 5.94
CA GLU A 520 8.57 -24.16 5.29
C GLU A 520 8.15 -23.96 3.83
N ASP A 521 7.64 -25.02 3.20
CA ASP A 521 7.09 -24.95 1.84
C ASP A 521 5.66 -24.42 1.83
N ALA A 522 4.89 -24.68 2.89
CA ALA A 522 3.61 -24.04 3.16
C ALA A 522 3.68 -22.51 2.94
N ASN A 523 2.58 -21.94 2.45
CA ASN A 523 2.50 -20.53 2.06
C ASN A 523 2.41 -19.60 3.29
N ILE A 524 3.50 -19.50 4.06
CA ILE A 524 3.61 -18.77 5.33
C ILE A 524 4.31 -17.41 5.17
N GLY A 525 3.98 -16.46 6.06
CA GLY A 525 4.65 -15.16 6.11
C GLY A 525 6.06 -15.24 6.71
N THR A 526 6.95 -14.30 6.38
CA THR A 526 8.33 -14.25 6.93
C THR A 526 8.39 -13.97 8.44
N GLY A 527 7.29 -13.50 9.05
CA GLY A 527 7.12 -13.51 10.51
C GLY A 527 6.91 -14.91 11.09
N VAL A 528 6.03 -15.70 10.45
CA VAL A 528 5.75 -17.10 10.81
C VAL A 528 6.98 -17.98 10.61
N LEU A 529 7.75 -17.78 9.53
CA LEU A 529 9.01 -18.50 9.31
C LEU A 529 10.05 -18.22 10.41
N LYS A 530 10.11 -17.00 10.97
CA LYS A 530 10.96 -16.71 12.13
C LYS A 530 10.48 -17.41 13.41
N VAL A 531 9.16 -17.52 13.60
CA VAL A 531 8.57 -18.30 14.71
C VAL A 531 8.91 -19.79 14.58
N TRP A 532 8.79 -20.34 13.37
CA TRP A 532 9.19 -21.71 13.06
C TRP A 532 10.67 -21.96 13.38
N LYS A 533 11.57 -21.14 12.84
CA LYS A 533 13.02 -21.22 13.08
C LYS A 533 13.45 -20.86 14.51
N LEU A 534 12.54 -20.41 15.38
CA LEU A 534 12.76 -20.31 16.83
C LEU A 534 12.43 -21.64 17.52
N VAL A 535 11.30 -22.27 17.20
CA VAL A 535 10.89 -23.56 17.79
C VAL A 535 11.74 -24.72 17.29
N GLU A 536 12.15 -24.73 16.01
CA GLU A 536 13.06 -25.74 15.45
C GLU A 536 14.35 -25.90 16.28
N LYS A 537 14.91 -24.79 16.77
CA LYS A 537 16.13 -24.80 17.58
C LYS A 537 15.95 -25.48 18.93
N LEU A 538 14.75 -25.44 19.52
CA LEU A 538 14.45 -26.07 20.81
C LEU A 538 14.53 -27.60 20.73
N TRP A 539 14.34 -28.19 19.56
CA TRP A 539 14.46 -29.63 19.40
C TRP A 539 15.90 -30.11 19.59
N ILE A 540 16.90 -29.26 19.33
CA ILE A 540 18.33 -29.56 19.51
C ILE A 540 18.72 -29.50 21.01
N THR A 541 17.94 -28.80 21.84
CA THR A 541 18.16 -28.67 23.29
C THR A 541 17.14 -29.45 24.14
N THR A 542 16.26 -30.24 23.50
CA THR A 542 15.23 -31.06 24.17
C THR A 542 15.21 -32.50 23.62
N LEU A 543 16.34 -32.91 23.04
CA LEU A 543 16.73 -34.28 22.66
C LEU A 543 18.07 -34.59 23.36
#